data_AF-A0A3Q9G7Y7-F1
#
_entry.id   AF-A0A3Q9G7Y7-F1
#
_cell.length_a   1.000
_cell.length_b   1.000
_cell.length_c   1.000
_cell.angle_alpha   90.00
_cell.angle_beta   90.00
_cell.angle_gamma   90.00
#
_symmetry.space_group_name_H-M   'P 1'
#
loop_
_entity.id
_entity.type
_entity.pdbx_description
1 polymer ?
#
loop_
_entity_poly.entity_id
_entity_poly.type
_entity_poly.pdbx_seq_one_letter_code
_entity_poly.pdbx_strand_id
1 'polypeptide(L)' 'MESSAPISEQYLLYGIAHRKLEERGIKVWRSYVGEYCTSLEMAGVSLTLCKVDAKLNELFLAPAEIAIRTF' A
#
# COMPACT_ATOMS: atom_id res chain seq x y z
N MET A 1 19.71 -0.49 -4.99
CA MET A 1 19.00 0.67 -5.57
C MET A 1 18.28 1.29 -4.39
N GLU A 2 18.83 2.38 -3.86
CA GLU A 2 18.27 3.04 -2.68
C GLU A 2 17.03 3.81 -3.15
N SER A 3 15.85 3.37 -2.74
CA SER A 3 14.67 4.22 -2.87
C SER A 3 14.84 5.44 -1.98
N SER A 4 14.52 6.61 -2.52
CA SER A 4 14.80 7.88 -1.88
C SER A 4 13.85 8.20 -0.70
N ALA A 5 12.71 7.49 -0.56
CA ALA A 5 11.76 7.71 0.53
C ALA A 5 11.91 6.65 1.66
N PRO A 6 12.34 7.05 2.87
CA PRO A 6 12.50 6.13 4.01
C PRO A 6 11.21 5.37 4.36
N ILE A 7 11.34 4.11 4.75
CA ILE A 7 10.18 3.27 5.11
C ILE A 7 9.35 3.89 6.26
N SER A 8 9.99 4.60 7.19
CA SER A 8 9.32 5.34 8.26
C SER A 8 8.36 6.41 7.74
N GLU A 9 8.74 7.13 6.68
CA GLU A 9 7.90 8.14 6.05
C GLU A 9 6.72 7.52 5.29
N GLN A 10 6.92 6.35 4.68
CA GLN A 10 5.84 5.59 4.05
C GLN A 10 4.78 5.16 5.08
N TYR A 11 5.21 4.69 6.26
CA TYR A 11 4.30 4.36 7.35
C TYR A 11 3.62 5.58 7.97
N LEU A 12 4.33 6.72 8.08
CA LEU A 12 3.73 7.98 8.51
C LEU A 12 2.61 8.41 7.55
N LEU A 13 2.86 8.35 6.23
CA LEU A 13 1.84 8.61 5.22
C LEU A 13 0.65 7.67 5.38
N TYR A 14 0.89 6.37 5.53
CA TYR A 14 -0.18 5.39 5.72
C TYR A 14 -1.01 5.70 6.98
N GLY A 15 -0.38 6.03 8.11
CA GLY A 15 -1.09 6.38 9.34
C GLY A 15 -1.96 7.65 9.20
N ILE A 16 -1.52 8.64 8.42
CA ILE A 16 -2.34 9.82 8.09
C ILE A 16 -3.51 9.43 7.17
N ALA A 17 -3.25 8.64 6.13
CA ALA A 17 -4.28 8.19 5.20
C ALA A 17 -5.34 7.33 5.89
N HIS A 18 -4.93 6.38 6.74
CA HIS A 18 -5.82 5.50 7.48
C HIS A 18 -6.79 6.29 8.36
N ARG A 19 -6.28 7.22 9.19
CA ARG A 19 -7.13 8.10 10.02
C ARG A 19 -8.15 8.87 9.19
N LYS A 20 -7.72 9.46 8.06
CA LYS A 20 -8.63 10.20 7.16
C LYS A 20 -9.69 9.32 6.51
N LEU A 21 -9.39 8.04 6.25
CA LEU A 21 -10.36 7.08 5.72
C LEU A 21 -11.37 6.66 6.79
N GLU A 22 -10.91 6.42 8.02
CA GLU A 22 -11.77 6.08 9.16
C GLU A 22 -12.74 7.21 9.51
N GLU A 23 -12.27 8.47 9.52
CA GLU A 23 -13.10 9.66 9.71
C GLU A 23 -14.22 9.77 8.66
N ARG A 24 -14.03 9.17 7.48
CA ARG A 24 -15.00 9.13 6.39
C ARG A 24 -15.85 7.85 6.38
N GLY A 25 -15.70 6.98 7.38
CA GLY A 25 -16.39 5.70 7.46
C GLY A 25 -15.92 4.65 6.45
N ILE A 26 -14.72 4.82 5.87
CA ILE A 26 -14.15 3.88 4.89
C ILE A 26 -13.29 2.86 5.62
N LYS A 27 -13.71 1.59 5.62
CA LYS A 27 -12.95 0.48 6.20
C LYS A 27 -11.82 0.05 5.27
N VAL A 28 -10.59 0.06 5.78
CA VAL A 28 -9.42 -0.53 5.11
C VAL A 28 -9.42 -2.04 5.38
N TRP A 29 -9.63 -2.85 4.33
CA TRP A 29 -9.59 -4.31 4.44
C TRP A 29 -8.16 -4.86 4.52
N ARG A 30 -7.26 -4.29 3.72
CA ARG A 30 -5.84 -4.67 3.66
C ARG A 30 -5.01 -3.47 3.22
N SER A 31 -3.77 -3.40 3.68
CA SER A 31 -2.82 -2.35 3.32
C SER A 31 -1.49 -2.96 2.88
N TYR A 32 -0.83 -2.27 1.96
CA TYR A 32 0.49 -2.61 1.44
C TYR A 32 1.35 -1.36 1.52
N VAL A 33 2.44 -1.42 2.27
CA VAL A 33 3.37 -0.31 2.47
C VAL A 33 4.76 -0.79 2.10
N GLY A 34 5.37 -0.16 1.11
CA GLY A 34 6.65 -0.56 0.55
C GLY A 34 6.85 -0.07 -0.88
N GLU A 35 7.96 -0.49 -1.46
CA GLU A 35 8.40 -0.11 -2.80
C GLU A 35 7.85 -1.06 -3.86
N TYR A 36 6.60 -0.83 -4.28
CA TYR A 36 5.93 -1.65 -5.28
C TYR A 36 6.06 -1.12 -6.72
N CYS A 37 6.21 0.19 -6.88
CA CYS A 37 6.42 0.86 -8.16
C CYS A 37 7.27 2.13 -7.92
N THR A 38 8.54 2.10 -8.34
CA THR A 38 9.51 3.17 -8.12
C THR A 38 9.78 3.96 -9.39
N SER A 39 10.30 5.18 -9.25
CA SER A 39 10.67 6.06 -10.37
C SER A 39 12.13 6.50 -10.23
N LEU A 40 13.06 5.53 -10.30
CA LEU A 40 14.48 5.75 -10.03
C LEU A 40 14.67 6.41 -8.64
N GLU A 41 15.41 7.51 -8.59
CA GLU A 41 15.80 8.23 -7.37
C GLU A 41 14.78 9.31 -6.93
N MET A 42 13.50 9.17 -7.30
CA MET A 42 12.47 10.14 -6.90
C MET A 42 12.21 10.08 -5.38
N ALA A 43 12.42 11.21 -4.70
CA ALA A 43 12.03 11.40 -3.30
C ALA A 43 10.51 11.62 -3.19
N GLY A 44 9.74 10.52 -3.18
CA GLY A 44 8.29 10.60 -3.09
C GLY A 44 7.60 9.26 -2.90
N VAL A 45 6.31 9.35 -2.63
CA VAL A 45 5.42 8.22 -2.31
C VAL A 45 4.10 8.39 -3.04
N SER A 46 3.53 7.30 -3.53
CA SER A 46 2.18 7.29 -4.10
C SER A 46 1.21 6.56 -3.18
N LEU A 47 -0.04 7.03 -3.13
CA LEU A 47 -1.13 6.40 -2.39
C LEU A 47 -2.18 5.90 -3.38
N THR A 48 -2.45 4.60 -3.37
CA THR A 48 -3.49 3.98 -4.20
C THR A 48 -4.63 3.47 -3.32
N LEU A 49 -5.87 3.78 -3.69
CA LEU A 49 -7.07 3.23 -3.07
C LEU A 49 -7.78 2.33 -4.09
N CYS A 50 -8.07 1.09 -3.69
CA CYS A 50 -8.82 0.13 -4.49
C CYS A 50 -10.08 -0.27 -3.72
N LYS A 51 -11.26 -0.03 -4.31
CA LYS A 51 -12.51 -0.53 -3.76
C LYS A 51 -12.59 -2.03 -4.06
N VAL A 52 -12.69 -2.83 -3.01
CA VAL A 52 -12.80 -4.29 -3.11
C VAL A 52 -14.23 -4.74 -2.84
N ASP A 53 -14.61 -5.82 -3.52
CA ASP A 53 -15.82 -6.59 -3.25
C ASP A 53 -15.45 -8.00 -2.76
N ALA A 54 -16.45 -8.86 -2.54
CA ALA A 54 -16.23 -10.22 -2.09
C ALA A 54 -15.35 -11.03 -3.06
N LYS A 55 -15.49 -10.83 -4.37
CA LYS A 55 -14.70 -11.58 -5.35
C LYS A 55 -13.25 -11.14 -5.36
N LEU A 56 -13.00 -9.83 -5.30
CA LEU A 56 -11.65 -9.28 -5.22
C LEU A 56 -10.96 -9.70 -3.93
N ASN A 57 -11.67 -9.78 -2.80
CA ASN A 57 -11.09 -10.27 -1.54
C ASN A 57 -10.53 -11.69 -1.69
N GLU A 58 -11.26 -12.60 -2.33
CA GLU A 58 -10.77 -13.95 -2.61
C GLU A 58 -9.52 -13.93 -3.49
N LEU A 59 -9.53 -13.12 -4.55
CA LEU A 59 -8.40 -13.03 -5.49
C LEU A 59 -7.14 -12.46 -4.81
N PHE A 60 -7.29 -11.49 -3.91
CA PHE A 60 -6.17 -10.96 -3.13
C PHE A 60 -5.61 -11.95 -2.09
N LEU A 61 -6.39 -12.95 -1.68
CA LEU A 61 -5.97 -13.99 -0.75
C LEU A 61 -5.41 -15.24 -1.46
N ALA A 62 -5.62 -15.37 -2.77
CA ALA A 62 -5.07 -16.46 -3.54
C ALA A 62 -3.52 -16.44 -3.51
N PRO A 63 -2.86 -17.60 -3.43
CA PRO A 63 -1.41 -17.67 -3.42
C PRO A 63 -0.83 -17.16 -4.74
N ALA A 64 0.27 -16.41 -4.65
CA ALA A 64 1.05 -15.94 -5.79
C ALA A 64 2.53 -16.04 -5.44
N GLU A 65 3.34 -16.49 -6.39
CA GLU A 65 4.79 -16.58 -6.25
C GLU A 65 5.44 -15.54 -7.16
N ILE A 66 6.21 -14.63 -6.55
CA ILE A 66 6.88 -13.54 -7.24
C ILE A 66 8.20 -13.21 -6.53
N ALA A 67 9.09 -12.48 -7.21
CA ALA A 67 10.42 -12.14 -6.70
C ALA A 67 10.41 -11.19 -5.49
N ILE A 68 9.38 -10.35 -5.37
CA ILE A 68 9.22 -9.44 -4.23
C ILE A 68 8.29 -10.07 -3.20
N ARG A 69 8.67 -10.01 -1.92
CA ARG A 69 7.77 -10.47 -0.86
C ARG A 69 6.67 -9.43 -0.65
N THR A 70 5.58 -9.57 -1.38
CA THR A 70 4.39 -8.78 -1.11
C THR A 70 3.72 -9.24 0.19
N PHE A 71 3.84 -10.53 0.58
CA PHE A 71 3.23 -11.15 1.77
C PHE A 71 4.15 -12.24 2.36
#